data_AF-A0A127SL39-F1
#
_entry.id   AF-A0A127SL39-F1
#
_cell.length_a   1.000
_cell.length_b   1.000
_cell.length_c   1.000
_cell.angle_alpha   90.00
_cell.angle_beta   90.00
_cell.angle_gamma   90.00
#
_symmetry.space_group_name_H-M   'P 1'
#
loop_
_entity.id
_entity.type
_entity.pdbx_description
1 polymer ?
#
loop_
_entity_poly.entity_id
_entity_poly.type
_entity_poly.pdbx_seq_one_letter_code
_entity_poly.pdbx_strand_id
1 'polypeptide(L)'
;MAKVQIKSEKLTPFGGIFSIMEQFDSMLSPIIDQTLGQRCRSIIGYQYSEIIRSLMSVYFCGGSCVEDVTSHLMRHLSYHPTLRTCSSDTILRAIKELTQENISYTSDKGKTYDFNTADKLNALLIKALVSTGELNEVETYDV
;
A
#
# COMPACT_ATOMS: atom_id res chain seq x y z
N MET A 1 9.52 -2.48 -43.22
CA MET A 1 8.17 -1.93 -42.93
C MET A 1 7.67 -2.59 -41.65
N ALA A 2 7.34 -1.82 -40.61
CA ALA A 2 6.76 -2.37 -39.39
C ALA A 2 5.32 -2.84 -39.67
N LYS A 3 4.98 -4.09 -39.30
CA LYS A 3 3.60 -4.58 -39.36
C LYS A 3 2.77 -3.88 -38.29
N VAL A 4 1.96 -2.91 -38.68
CA VAL A 4 0.97 -2.27 -37.79
C VAL A 4 -0.32 -3.09 -37.87
N GLN A 5 -0.74 -3.65 -36.73
CA GLN A 5 -1.98 -4.40 -36.61
C GLN A 5 -3.01 -3.51 -35.90
N ILE A 6 -4.13 -3.20 -36.55
CA ILE A 6 -5.20 -2.39 -35.96
C ILE A 6 -6.16 -3.33 -35.21
N LYS A 7 -6.24 -3.19 -33.88
CA LYS A 7 -7.25 -3.87 -33.06
C LYS A 7 -8.40 -2.91 -32.77
N SER A 8 -9.63 -3.33 -33.05
CA SER A 8 -10.86 -2.56 -32.81
C SER A 8 -11.49 -2.82 -31.44
N GLU A 9 -10.93 -3.74 -30.66
CA GLU A 9 -11.41 -4.07 -29.31
C GLU A 9 -11.18 -2.90 -28.35
N LYS A 10 -12.14 -2.65 -27.46
CA LYS A 10 -11.97 -1.67 -26.39
C LYS A 10 -10.91 -2.19 -25.43
N LEU A 11 -9.78 -1.49 -25.35
CA LEU A 11 -8.78 -1.70 -24.31
C LEU A 11 -9.40 -1.41 -22.95
N THR A 12 -9.30 -2.36 -22.02
CA THR A 12 -9.59 -2.10 -20.61
C THR A 12 -8.43 -1.30 -20.02
N PRO A 13 -8.65 -0.05 -19.58
CA PRO A 13 -7.63 0.70 -18.87
C PRO A 13 -7.15 -0.10 -17.66
N PHE A 14 -5.85 -0.07 -17.39
CA PHE A 14 -5.23 -0.76 -16.26
C PHE A 14 -5.38 -2.29 -16.28
N GLY A 15 -5.68 -2.93 -17.42
CA GLY A 15 -5.88 -4.39 -17.48
C GLY A 15 -4.72 -5.24 -16.95
N GLY A 16 -3.48 -4.74 -17.02
CA GLY A 16 -2.31 -5.41 -16.43
C GLY A 16 -2.23 -5.35 -14.90
N ILE A 17 -3.01 -4.46 -14.26
CA ILE A 17 -2.92 -4.22 -12.82
C ILE A 17 -3.40 -5.41 -12.01
N PHE A 18 -4.32 -6.22 -12.53
CA PHE A 18 -4.88 -7.34 -11.78
C PHE A 18 -3.83 -8.39 -11.42
N SER A 19 -2.94 -8.71 -12.36
CA SER A 19 -1.82 -9.61 -12.07
C SER A 19 -0.89 -9.05 -10.98
N ILE A 20 -0.69 -7.73 -10.95
CA ILE A 20 0.13 -7.07 -9.91
C ILE A 20 -0.58 -7.11 -8.56
N MET A 21 -1.90 -6.90 -8.54
CA MET A 21 -2.71 -6.97 -7.32
C MET A 21 -2.76 -8.37 -6.72
N GLU A 22 -2.87 -9.40 -7.56
CA GLU A 22 -2.82 -10.80 -7.13
C GLU A 22 -1.45 -11.17 -6.54
N GLN A 23 -0.37 -10.70 -7.15
CA GLN A 23 0.98 -10.88 -6.60
C GLN A 23 1.14 -10.14 -5.26
N PHE A 24 0.64 -8.90 -5.17
CA PHE A 24 0.61 -8.15 -3.91
C PHE A 24 -0.14 -8.93 -2.83
N ASP A 25 -1.34 -9.43 -3.15
CA ASP A 25 -2.16 -10.18 -2.19
C ASP A 25 -1.48 -11.47 -1.74
N SER A 26 -0.81 -12.18 -2.65
CA SER A 26 -0.11 -13.42 -2.31
C SER A 26 1.11 -13.18 -1.42
N MET A 27 1.86 -12.10 -1.63
CA MET A 27 3.15 -11.88 -0.98
C MET A 27 3.04 -10.99 0.27
N LEU A 28 2.30 -9.89 0.18
CA LEU A 28 2.34 -8.81 1.17
C LEU A 28 1.13 -8.78 2.09
N SER A 29 -0.07 -9.17 1.61
CA SER A 29 -1.28 -9.09 2.44
C SER A 29 -1.17 -9.89 3.76
N PRO A 30 -0.63 -11.12 3.79
CA PRO A 30 -0.40 -11.84 5.05
C PRO A 30 0.56 -11.12 5.99
N ILE A 31 1.66 -10.56 5.46
CA ILE A 31 2.68 -9.85 6.24
C ILE A 31 2.13 -8.57 6.84
N ILE A 32 1.33 -7.83 6.06
CA ILE A 32 0.64 -6.61 6.48
C ILE A 32 -0.32 -6.93 7.62
N ASP A 33 -1.24 -7.87 7.43
CA ASP A 33 -2.28 -8.13 8.43
C ASP A 33 -1.71 -8.80 9.68
N GLN A 34 -0.66 -9.62 9.57
CA GLN A 34 0.04 -10.19 10.72
C GLN A 34 0.78 -9.11 11.52
N THR A 35 1.42 -8.15 10.85
CA THR A 35 2.24 -7.12 11.52
C THR A 35 1.40 -5.98 12.05
N LEU A 36 0.39 -5.54 11.30
CA LEU A 36 -0.48 -4.45 11.72
C LEU A 36 -1.64 -4.92 12.61
N GLY A 37 -1.91 -6.22 12.60
CA GLY A 37 -3.02 -6.82 13.32
C GLY A 37 -4.35 -6.58 12.62
N GLN A 38 -5.40 -7.14 13.19
CA GLN A 38 -6.75 -7.01 12.65
C GLN A 38 -7.29 -5.59 12.84
N ARG A 39 -7.67 -4.94 11.75
CA ARG A 39 -8.28 -3.60 11.78
C ARG A 39 -9.77 -3.64 12.10
N CYS A 40 -10.49 -4.55 11.45
CA CYS A 40 -11.94 -4.65 11.54
C CYS A 40 -12.39 -6.09 11.87
N ARG A 41 -13.33 -6.25 12.80
CA ARG A 41 -13.96 -7.54 13.13
C ARG A 41 -15.16 -7.89 12.25
N SER A 42 -15.73 -6.88 11.59
CA SER A 42 -16.86 -7.04 10.67
C SER A 42 -16.39 -7.41 9.27
N ILE A 43 -17.18 -8.24 8.58
CA ILE A 43 -16.99 -8.61 7.18
C ILE A 43 -17.15 -7.42 6.21
N ILE A 44 -17.83 -6.35 6.65
CA ILE A 44 -18.06 -5.15 5.85
C ILE A 44 -16.83 -4.21 5.91
N GLY A 45 -16.00 -4.34 6.95
CA GLY A 45 -14.78 -3.56 7.11
C GLY A 45 -13.68 -3.98 6.13
N TYR A 46 -12.66 -3.14 6.05
CA TYR A 46 -11.42 -3.43 5.33
C TYR A 46 -10.29 -3.68 6.32
N GLN A 47 -9.49 -4.73 6.07
CA GLN A 47 -8.22 -4.98 6.75
C GLN A 47 -7.13 -4.05 6.23
N TYR A 48 -5.99 -3.98 6.92
CA TYR A 48 -4.91 -3.09 6.51
C TYR A 48 -4.32 -3.50 5.16
N SER A 49 -4.22 -4.79 4.86
CA SER A 49 -3.78 -5.30 3.56
C SER A 49 -4.61 -4.76 2.39
N GLU A 50 -5.95 -4.85 2.50
CA GLU A 50 -6.88 -4.35 1.49
C GLU A 50 -6.76 -2.83 1.29
N ILE A 51 -6.54 -2.09 2.38
CA ILE A 51 -6.41 -0.62 2.36
C ILE A 51 -5.07 -0.21 1.73
N ILE A 52 -3.97 -0.83 2.15
CA ILE A 52 -2.64 -0.55 1.59
C ILE A 52 -2.61 -0.95 0.12
N ARG A 53 -3.19 -2.11 -0.27
CA ARG A 53 -3.31 -2.50 -1.68
C ARG A 53 -4.11 -1.47 -2.49
N SER A 54 -5.19 -0.95 -1.93
CA SER A 54 -5.98 0.11 -2.56
C SER A 54 -5.17 1.39 -2.77
N LEU A 55 -4.37 1.79 -1.78
CA LEU A 55 -3.42 2.91 -1.92
C LEU A 55 -2.35 2.62 -2.99
N MET A 56 -1.76 1.42 -2.97
CA MET A 56 -0.71 1.02 -3.93
C MET A 56 -1.19 1.03 -5.38
N SER A 57 -2.50 0.84 -5.61
CA SER A 57 -3.09 0.97 -6.95
C SER A 57 -2.83 2.32 -7.60
N VAL A 58 -2.75 3.40 -6.81
CA VAL A 58 -2.39 4.74 -7.30
C VAL A 58 -0.99 4.72 -7.89
N TYR A 59 -0.02 4.23 -7.11
CA TYR A 59 1.39 4.21 -7.52
C TYR A 59 1.64 3.27 -8.70
N PHE A 60 1.02 2.08 -8.72
CA PHE A 60 1.13 1.15 -9.85
C PHE A 60 0.52 1.71 -11.14
N CYS A 61 -0.45 2.62 -11.03
CA CYS A 61 -1.04 3.33 -12.15
C CYS A 61 -0.31 4.65 -12.50
N GLY A 62 0.80 4.98 -11.82
CA GLY A 62 1.57 6.20 -12.04
C GLY A 62 0.95 7.48 -11.47
N GLY A 63 -0.04 7.35 -10.57
CA GLY A 63 -0.62 8.48 -9.83
C GLY A 63 0.18 8.84 -8.58
N SER A 64 -0.20 9.94 -7.94
CA SER A 64 0.41 10.42 -6.69
C SER A 64 -0.60 10.97 -5.68
N CYS A 65 -1.89 10.91 -6.00
CA CYS A 65 -2.97 11.49 -5.21
C CYS A 65 -3.91 10.38 -4.72
N VAL A 66 -4.21 10.33 -3.41
CA VAL A 66 -5.04 9.24 -2.84
C VAL A 66 -6.47 9.29 -3.36
N GLU A 67 -6.95 10.48 -3.71
CA GLU A 67 -8.25 10.73 -4.34
C GLU A 67 -8.41 9.96 -5.65
N ASP A 68 -7.32 9.70 -6.38
CA ASP A 68 -7.33 8.96 -7.65
C ASP A 68 -7.90 7.55 -7.51
N VAL A 69 -7.80 6.94 -6.31
CA VAL A 69 -8.46 5.66 -6.02
C VAL A 69 -9.95 5.78 -6.29
N THR A 70 -10.60 6.78 -5.72
CA THR A 70 -12.05 6.94 -5.79
C THR A 70 -12.49 7.53 -7.14
N SER A 71 -11.78 8.55 -7.63
CA SER A 71 -12.18 9.31 -8.82
C SER A 71 -11.86 8.59 -10.14
N HIS A 72 -10.80 7.78 -10.18
CA HIS A 72 -10.27 7.24 -11.43
C HIS A 72 -10.14 5.71 -11.44
N LEU A 73 -9.71 5.08 -10.33
CA LEU A 73 -9.35 3.66 -10.36
C LEU A 73 -10.48 2.72 -9.94
N MET A 74 -11.27 3.07 -8.92
CA MET A 74 -12.23 2.16 -8.28
C MET A 74 -13.23 1.54 -9.25
N ARG A 75 -13.70 2.29 -10.26
CA ARG A 75 -14.59 1.76 -11.30
C ARG A 75 -13.93 0.68 -12.17
N HIS A 76 -12.65 0.82 -12.46
CA HIS A 76 -11.91 -0.15 -13.27
C HIS A 76 -11.48 -1.36 -12.42
N LEU A 77 -11.09 -1.12 -11.18
CA LEU A 77 -10.68 -2.16 -10.24
C LEU A 77 -11.82 -3.10 -9.86
N SER A 78 -13.07 -2.62 -9.86
CA SER A 78 -14.25 -3.44 -9.59
C SER A 78 -14.56 -4.50 -10.66
N TYR A 79 -13.87 -4.48 -11.81
CA TYR A 79 -13.95 -5.55 -12.79
C TYR A 79 -13.27 -6.85 -12.33
N HIS A 80 -12.46 -6.80 -11.27
CA HIS A 80 -11.90 -7.99 -10.64
C HIS A 80 -12.81 -8.49 -9.51
N PRO A 81 -13.40 -9.69 -9.62
CA PRO A 81 -14.54 -10.11 -8.80
C PRO A 81 -14.22 -10.27 -7.31
N THR A 82 -12.97 -10.56 -6.96
CA THR A 82 -12.53 -10.76 -5.56
C THR A 82 -11.76 -9.56 -5.00
N LEU A 83 -11.45 -8.56 -5.83
CA LEU A 83 -10.62 -7.43 -5.42
C LEU A 83 -11.48 -6.41 -4.67
N ARG A 84 -11.29 -6.35 -3.36
CA ARG A 84 -11.88 -5.30 -2.53
C ARG A 84 -11.01 -4.06 -2.59
N THR A 85 -11.56 -2.96 -3.11
CA THR A 85 -10.91 -1.64 -3.19
C THR A 85 -11.68 -0.67 -2.31
N CYS A 86 -11.02 -0.03 -1.36
CA CYS A 86 -11.64 0.96 -0.49
C CYS A 86 -11.53 2.39 -1.06
N SER A 87 -12.33 3.31 -0.53
CA SER A 87 -12.28 4.73 -0.92
C SER A 87 -11.04 5.43 -0.37
N SER A 88 -10.70 6.55 -0.99
CA SER A 88 -9.72 7.53 -0.49
C SER A 88 -9.97 7.92 0.97
N ASP A 89 -11.22 8.17 1.38
CA ASP A 89 -11.56 8.47 2.79
C ASP A 89 -11.18 7.34 3.75
N THR A 90 -11.37 6.09 3.32
CA THR A 90 -11.01 4.92 4.13
C THR A 90 -9.50 4.80 4.27
N ILE A 91 -8.76 5.06 3.19
CA ILE A 91 -7.30 5.10 3.20
C ILE A 91 -6.80 6.19 4.16
N LEU A 92 -7.30 7.42 4.03
CA LEU A 92 -6.89 8.54 4.89
C LEU A 92 -7.20 8.28 6.36
N ARG A 93 -8.30 7.59 6.66
CA ARG A 93 -8.62 7.17 8.03
C ARG A 93 -7.62 6.13 8.55
N ALA A 94 -7.28 5.13 7.75
CA ALA A 94 -6.28 4.13 8.15
C ALA A 94 -4.90 4.74 8.35
N ILE A 95 -4.50 5.71 7.52
CA ILE A 95 -3.24 6.45 7.73
C ILE A 95 -3.26 7.12 9.09
N LYS A 96 -4.34 7.83 9.46
CA LYS A 96 -4.50 8.41 10.80
C LYS A 96 -4.52 7.39 11.92
N GLU A 97 -5.08 6.20 11.70
CA GLU A 97 -5.04 5.11 12.69
C GLU A 97 -3.62 4.57 12.91
N LEU A 98 -2.76 4.64 11.90
CA LEU A 98 -1.38 4.16 11.93
C LEU A 98 -0.37 5.25 12.35
N THR A 99 -0.77 6.51 12.48
CA THR A 99 0.13 7.57 12.96
C THR A 99 0.54 7.33 14.41
N GLN A 100 1.81 7.56 14.70
CA GLN A 100 2.36 7.55 16.05
C GLN A 100 2.69 9.00 16.44
N GLU A 101 2.58 9.34 17.73
CA GLU A 101 3.00 10.66 18.23
C GLU A 101 4.51 10.83 18.11
N ASN A 102 4.95 12.06 17.82
CA ASN A 102 6.36 12.39 17.85
C ASN A 102 6.88 12.41 19.28
N ILE A 103 8.14 12.01 19.44
CA ILE A 103 8.89 12.23 20.65
C ILE A 103 9.66 13.54 20.45
N SER A 104 9.43 14.50 21.34
CA SER A 104 10.09 15.81 21.28
C SER A 104 11.27 15.86 22.25
N TYR A 105 12.43 16.29 21.75
CA TYR A 105 13.63 16.54 22.54
C TYR A 105 14.05 18.00 22.43
N THR A 106 14.15 18.70 23.57
CA THR A 106 14.69 20.06 23.62
C THR A 106 16.14 20.03 24.06
N SER A 107 17.04 20.49 23.19
CA SER A 107 18.47 20.62 23.46
C SER A 107 18.77 21.68 24.52
N ASP A 108 19.98 21.63 25.10
CA ASP A 108 20.48 22.63 26.06
C ASP A 108 20.53 24.07 25.49
N LYS A 109 20.50 24.21 24.16
CA LYS A 109 20.41 25.51 23.46
C LYS A 109 18.96 25.99 23.26
N GLY A 110 17.98 25.31 23.84
CA GLY A 110 16.56 25.64 23.77
C GLY A 110 15.87 25.25 22.45
N LYS A 111 16.55 24.52 21.55
CA LYS A 111 15.95 24.06 20.29
C LYS A 111 15.27 22.70 20.47
N THR A 112 13.99 22.62 20.08
CA THR A 112 13.19 21.39 20.07
C THR A 112 13.31 20.65 18.74
N TYR A 113 13.43 19.33 18.83
CA TYR A 113 13.52 18.41 17.71
C TYR A 113 12.47 17.32 17.91
N ASP A 114 11.66 17.10 16.88
CA ASP A 114 10.68 16.01 16.87
C ASP A 114 11.26 14.82 16.11
N PHE A 115 11.14 13.64 16.69
CA PHE A 115 11.48 12.38 16.04
C PHE A 115 10.35 11.38 16.19
N ASN A 116 10.20 10.50 15.20
CA ASN A 116 9.19 9.46 15.22
C ASN A 116 9.85 8.16 14.80
N THR A 117 9.83 7.17 15.69
CA THR A 117 10.42 5.86 15.41
C THR A 117 9.51 5.00 14.54
N ALA A 118 8.19 5.26 14.54
CA ALA A 118 7.19 4.51 13.78
C ALA A 118 7.42 2.99 13.78
N ASP A 119 7.78 2.42 14.93
CA ASP A 119 8.40 1.08 15.03
C ASP A 119 7.58 -0.01 14.35
N LYS A 120 6.24 0.08 14.47
CA LYS A 120 5.31 -0.86 13.87
C LYS A 120 5.32 -0.83 12.33
N LEU A 121 5.39 0.36 11.74
CA LEU A 121 5.47 0.52 10.28
C LEU A 121 6.87 0.17 9.77
N ASN A 122 7.92 0.52 10.51
CA ASN A 122 9.28 0.12 10.18
C ASN A 122 9.44 -1.41 10.21
N ALA A 123 8.89 -2.08 11.23
CA ALA A 123 8.85 -3.55 11.27
C ALA A 123 8.10 -4.15 10.09
N LEU A 124 6.99 -3.52 9.65
CA LEU A 124 6.28 -3.94 8.45
C LEU A 124 7.15 -3.82 7.20
N LEU A 125 7.84 -2.68 7.01
CA LEU A 125 8.70 -2.46 5.85
C LEU A 125 9.82 -3.51 5.77
N ILE A 126 10.49 -3.78 6.89
CA ILE A 126 11.55 -4.80 6.94
C ILE A 126 10.99 -6.19 6.60
N LYS A 127 9.88 -6.60 7.24
CA LYS A 127 9.25 -7.90 6.96
C LYS A 127 8.77 -8.01 5.51
N ALA A 128 8.25 -6.93 4.93
CA ALA A 128 7.85 -6.90 3.53
C ALA A 128 9.05 -7.16 2.61
N LEU A 129 10.15 -6.44 2.82
CA LEU A 129 11.39 -6.62 2.05
C LEU A 129 11.97 -8.02 2.19
N VAL A 130 11.96 -8.60 3.39
CA VAL A 130 12.37 -9.99 3.60
C VAL A 130 11.45 -10.96 2.86
N SER A 131 10.13 -10.76 2.94
CA SER A 131 9.15 -11.64 2.27
C SER A 131 9.25 -11.60 0.74
N THR A 132 9.70 -10.48 0.18
CA THR A 132 9.92 -10.33 -1.27
C THR A 132 11.34 -10.71 -1.70
N GLY A 133 12.21 -11.12 -0.77
CA GLY A 133 13.60 -11.50 -1.06
C GLY A 133 14.53 -10.31 -1.36
N GLU A 134 14.09 -9.08 -1.07
CA GLU A 134 14.91 -7.87 -1.22
C GLU A 134 15.90 -7.72 -0.05
N LEU A 135 15.57 -8.29 1.11
CA LEU A 135 16.48 -8.41 2.26
C LEU A 135 16.58 -9.87 2.73
N ASN A 136 17.76 -10.24 3.21
CA ASN A 136 18.08 -11.52 3.84
C ASN A 136 18.21 -11.29 5.35
N GLU A 137 17.55 -12.13 6.16
CA GLU A 137 17.52 -11.97 7.63
C GLU A 137 18.90 -12.09 8.30
N VAL A 138 19.87 -12.73 7.65
CA VAL A 138 21.19 -13.05 8.20
C VAL A 138 22.27 -12.07 7.72
N GLU A 139 21.94 -11.19 6.78
CA GLU A 139 22.91 -10.27 6.19
C GLU A 139 22.85 -8.90 6.84
N THR A 140 24.03 -8.29 6.99
CA THR A 140 24.17 -6.88 7.37
C THR A 140 24.23 -6.05 6.11
N TYR A 141 23.39 -5.02 6.03
CA TYR A 141 23.38 -4.05 4.95
C TYR A 141 24.22 -2.84 5.35
N ASP A 142 24.93 -2.25 4.38
CA ASP A 142 25.83 -1.12 4.63
C ASP A 142 25.12 0.08 5.30
N VAL A 143 25.89 0.81 6.11
CA VAL A 143 25.46 1.97 6.93
C VAL A 143 25.76 3.28 6.22
#